data_AF-L0AXH5-F1
#
_entry.id   AF-L0AXH5-F1
#
_cell.length_a   1.000
_cell.length_b   1.000
_cell.length_c   1.000
_cell.angle_alpha   90.00
_cell.angle_beta   90.00
_cell.angle_gamma   90.00
#
_symmetry.space_group_name_H-M   'P 1'
#
loop_
_entity.id
_entity.type
_entity.pdbx_description
1 polymer ?
#
loop_
_entity_poly.entity_id
_entity_poly.type
_entity_poly.pdbx_seq_one_letter_code
_entity_poly.pdbx_strand_id
1 'polypeptide(L)'
;MADKDGVIIELKNKPTTNHTYQASTTTGTGNVKITVTRSTEPLGSDFLKYTHTPENRQPFALKEVKDDSNQPIPGPTNIDNVTSVSAYYWQHENGPGTTPGKALLLIVTTRGGKNETKYYGNRKSADGNNKWIVLNSGSRPHLLYSDIERTLDDLVCSNYDAVTIDLSKGTSEYHGRSSKDPYCCRCDGHNNTKITVTIDKVPAASKVEYFKHSITNPKHKLARIRYYDKGEGTYRTNNPNYRRRIKSHALKFPTSDVRSVSAFYCGQNPALIYVDGGTATGWYKKPTSSDKDEQWTQVDILQGITPEKITECTNFNKLKNVVYCASTVTCPQPALSPANLSGPADPGPRGPALSEEVPASDLSDQVPDTESETKILLQATPAPATASPAAPEAKKEPFVSILTGSSALAGYVSSGTLAGSAATFFGGWKLYNRYKGDPWVRQI
;
A
#
# COMPACT_ATOMS: atom_id res chain seq x y z
N MET A 1 -20.25 -14.88 -42.67
CA MET A 1 -19.66 -13.73 -41.96
C MET A 1 -18.20 -13.71 -42.34
N ALA A 2 -17.70 -12.63 -42.95
CA ALA A 2 -16.27 -12.54 -43.24
C ALA A 2 -15.49 -12.61 -41.91
N ASP A 3 -14.54 -13.53 -41.81
CA ASP A 3 -13.66 -13.62 -40.66
C ASP A 3 -12.94 -12.28 -40.53
N LYS A 4 -13.23 -11.54 -39.45
CA LYS A 4 -12.55 -10.26 -39.23
C LYS A 4 -11.08 -10.55 -39.01
N ASP A 5 -10.24 -9.88 -39.79
CA ASP A 5 -8.79 -10.01 -39.66
C ASP A 5 -8.37 -9.56 -38.25
N GLY A 6 -7.78 -10.48 -37.50
CA GLY A 6 -7.52 -10.35 -36.07
C GLY A 6 -6.13 -9.82 -35.82
N VAL A 7 -6.01 -8.79 -34.99
CA VAL A 7 -4.75 -8.10 -34.68
C VAL A 7 -4.00 -8.81 -33.57
N ILE A 8 -2.70 -8.99 -33.73
CA ILE A 8 -1.79 -9.53 -32.71
C ILE A 8 -1.09 -8.35 -32.04
N ILE A 9 -1.29 -8.18 -30.73
CA ILE A 9 -0.59 -7.18 -29.93
C ILE A 9 0.71 -7.78 -29.39
N GLU A 10 1.85 -7.14 -29.66
CA GLU A 10 3.15 -7.62 -29.23
C GLU A 10 3.72 -6.70 -28.14
N LEU A 11 3.81 -7.21 -26.92
CA LEU A 11 4.26 -6.46 -25.75
C LEU A 11 5.76 -6.12 -25.78
N LYS A 12 6.55 -6.77 -26.65
CA LYS A 12 7.95 -6.41 -26.89
C LYS A 12 8.12 -4.93 -27.30
N ASN A 13 7.12 -4.33 -27.95
CA ASN A 13 7.11 -2.93 -28.36
C ASN A 13 6.92 -1.99 -27.16
N LYS A 14 8.03 -1.65 -26.48
CA LYS A 14 8.08 -0.78 -25.29
C LYS A 14 8.93 0.47 -25.54
N PRO A 15 8.45 1.41 -26.37
CA PRO A 15 9.21 2.59 -26.70
C PRO A 15 9.34 3.54 -25.49
N THR A 16 10.42 4.33 -25.43
CA THR A 16 10.59 5.36 -24.39
C THR A 16 9.73 6.59 -24.65
N THR A 17 9.39 6.84 -25.91
CA THR A 17 8.49 7.88 -26.41
C THR A 17 7.31 7.24 -27.16
N ASN A 18 6.32 8.03 -27.58
CA ASN A 18 5.24 7.49 -28.41
C ASN A 18 5.82 6.89 -29.72
N HIS A 19 5.38 5.68 -30.06
CA HIS A 19 5.82 4.97 -31.26
C HIS A 19 4.65 4.22 -31.88
N THR A 20 4.58 4.22 -33.21
CA THR A 20 3.59 3.44 -33.96
C THR A 20 4.30 2.30 -34.69
N TYR A 21 3.78 1.09 -34.57
CA TYR A 21 4.25 -0.07 -35.32
C TYR A 21 3.10 -0.68 -36.15
N GLN A 22 3.48 -1.42 -37.19
CA GLN A 22 2.53 -2.22 -37.97
C GLN A 22 2.28 -3.54 -37.25
N ALA A 23 1.07 -3.76 -36.77
CA ALA A 23 0.73 -4.99 -36.07
C ALA A 23 0.45 -6.13 -37.05
N SER A 24 0.91 -7.33 -36.70
CA SER A 24 0.60 -8.54 -37.44
C SER A 24 -0.89 -8.85 -37.36
N THR A 25 -1.46 -9.38 -38.44
CA THR A 25 -2.85 -9.81 -38.51
C THR A 25 -2.99 -11.27 -38.92
N THR A 26 -4.14 -11.89 -38.67
CA THR A 26 -4.38 -13.32 -38.94
C THR A 26 -4.19 -13.68 -40.42
N THR A 27 -4.59 -12.80 -41.34
CA THR A 27 -4.44 -13.05 -42.79
C THR A 27 -3.12 -12.55 -43.35
N GLY A 28 -2.34 -11.79 -42.57
CA GLY A 28 -1.10 -11.14 -43.03
C GLY A 28 -1.31 -10.01 -44.03
N THR A 29 -2.56 -9.67 -44.36
CA THR A 29 -2.92 -8.64 -45.35
C THR A 29 -3.47 -7.36 -44.73
N GLY A 30 -3.71 -7.35 -43.41
CA GLY A 30 -4.24 -6.21 -42.69
C GLY A 30 -3.20 -5.13 -42.40
N ASN A 31 -3.53 -3.87 -42.75
CA ASN A 31 -2.71 -2.69 -42.42
C ASN A 31 -3.19 -2.04 -41.12
N VAL A 32 -3.04 -2.73 -39.98
CA VAL A 32 -3.41 -2.16 -38.68
C VAL A 32 -2.19 -1.55 -37.99
N LYS A 33 -2.16 -0.23 -37.90
CA LYS A 33 -1.16 0.54 -37.15
C LYS A 33 -1.55 0.67 -35.69
N ILE A 34 -0.64 0.29 -34.80
CA ILE A 34 -0.82 0.38 -33.35
C ILE A 34 0.17 1.40 -32.79
N THR A 35 -0.35 2.43 -32.13
CA THR A 35 0.42 3.41 -31.36
C THR A 35 0.56 2.94 -29.91
N VAL A 36 1.79 2.91 -29.43
CA VAL A 36 2.12 2.61 -28.04
C VAL A 36 2.48 3.91 -27.32
N THR A 37 1.80 4.17 -26.21
CA THR A 37 2.10 5.29 -25.31
C THR A 37 2.58 4.76 -23.96
N ARG A 38 3.70 5.30 -23.47
CA ARG A 38 4.25 4.99 -22.14
C ARG A 38 3.79 6.03 -21.12
N SER A 39 3.39 5.57 -19.93
CA SER A 39 3.11 6.44 -18.78
C SER A 39 3.57 5.79 -17.47
N THR A 40 3.70 6.59 -16.42
CA THR A 40 3.82 6.09 -15.04
C THR A 40 2.42 6.05 -14.43
N GLU A 41 1.90 4.84 -14.19
CA GLU A 41 0.55 4.66 -13.70
C GLU A 41 0.48 3.49 -12.70
N PRO A 42 -0.13 3.67 -11.51
CA PRO A 42 -0.68 4.94 -11.01
C PRO A 42 0.37 6.04 -10.79
N LEU A 43 -0.02 7.30 -10.90
CA LEU A 43 0.89 8.43 -10.74
C LEU A 43 1.59 8.37 -9.37
N GLY A 44 2.90 8.61 -9.34
CA GLY A 44 3.73 8.56 -8.14
C GLY A 44 4.15 7.15 -7.68
N SER A 45 3.74 6.11 -8.44
CA SER A 45 4.13 4.72 -8.20
C SER A 45 5.39 4.31 -8.99
N ASP A 46 5.80 3.06 -8.78
CA ASP A 46 6.96 2.42 -9.40
C ASP A 46 6.58 1.55 -10.61
N PHE A 47 5.47 1.88 -11.26
CA PHE A 47 4.90 1.10 -12.34
C PHE A 47 4.88 1.89 -13.64
N LEU A 48 5.32 1.23 -14.71
CA LEU A 48 5.21 1.71 -16.08
C LEU A 48 4.01 1.03 -16.74
N LYS A 49 3.21 1.82 -17.46
CA LYS A 49 2.12 1.34 -18.29
C LYS A 49 2.43 1.62 -19.74
N TYR A 50 2.26 0.61 -20.58
CA TYR A 50 2.33 0.73 -22.04
C TYR A 50 0.94 0.46 -22.59
N THR A 51 0.34 1.46 -23.22
CA THR A 51 -1.01 1.37 -23.79
C THR A 51 -0.89 1.26 -25.31
N HIS A 52 -1.35 0.14 -25.86
CA HIS A 52 -1.45 -0.14 -27.29
C HIS A 52 -2.84 0.28 -27.77
N THR A 53 -2.89 1.23 -28.71
CA THR A 53 -4.13 1.77 -29.28
C THR A 53 -4.06 1.82 -30.80
N PRO A 54 -5.17 1.63 -31.51
CA PRO A 54 -5.20 1.75 -32.96
C PRO A 54 -5.02 3.21 -33.37
N GLU A 55 -4.12 3.49 -34.34
CA GLU A 55 -3.79 4.86 -34.77
C GLU A 55 -5.02 5.62 -35.29
N ASN A 56 -5.90 4.93 -36.00
CA ASN A 56 -7.16 5.48 -36.53
C ASN A 56 -8.27 5.63 -35.48
N ARG A 57 -8.00 5.26 -34.21
CA ARG A 57 -8.94 5.28 -33.07
C ARG A 57 -10.22 4.43 -33.28
N GLN A 58 -10.22 3.52 -34.25
CA GLN A 58 -11.31 2.58 -34.46
C GLN A 58 -11.02 1.26 -33.75
N PRO A 59 -12.02 0.63 -33.09
CA PRO A 59 -11.82 -0.67 -32.47
C PRO A 59 -11.41 -1.73 -33.50
N PHE A 60 -10.71 -2.73 -33.01
CA PHE A 60 -10.23 -3.85 -33.80
C PHE A 60 -10.62 -5.19 -33.16
N ALA A 61 -10.59 -6.27 -33.94
CA ALA A 61 -10.68 -7.62 -33.40
C ALA A 61 -9.29 -8.05 -32.92
N LEU A 62 -9.14 -8.38 -31.64
CA LEU A 62 -7.88 -8.85 -31.06
C LEU A 62 -7.79 -10.37 -31.25
N LYS A 63 -6.76 -10.84 -31.97
CA LYS A 63 -6.49 -12.27 -32.13
C LYS A 63 -5.88 -12.85 -30.85
N GLU A 64 -4.77 -12.26 -30.41
CA GLU A 64 -4.02 -12.66 -29.22
C GLU A 64 -3.10 -11.52 -28.75
N VAL A 65 -2.52 -11.68 -27.56
CA VAL A 65 -1.45 -10.84 -27.05
C VAL A 65 -0.21 -11.70 -26.87
N LYS A 66 0.92 -11.27 -27.43
CA LYS A 66 2.23 -11.91 -27.24
C LYS A 66 3.05 -11.17 -26.19
N ASP A 67 3.69 -11.92 -25.30
CA ASP A 67 4.59 -11.39 -24.29
C ASP A 67 5.90 -10.86 -24.87
N ASP A 68 6.79 -10.44 -23.99
CA ASP A 68 8.12 -9.91 -24.32
C ASP A 68 9.04 -10.92 -25.01
N SER A 69 8.77 -12.22 -24.86
CA SER A 69 9.47 -13.33 -25.52
C SER A 69 8.73 -13.84 -26.76
N ASN A 70 7.77 -13.08 -27.26
CA ASN A 70 6.96 -13.39 -28.43
C ASN A 70 6.06 -14.64 -28.26
N GLN A 71 5.79 -15.05 -27.02
CA GLN A 71 4.91 -16.18 -26.69
C GLN A 71 3.48 -15.70 -26.45
N PRO A 72 2.45 -16.43 -26.91
CA PRO A 72 1.06 -16.07 -26.65
C PRO A 72 0.74 -16.09 -25.15
N ILE A 73 0.15 -15.01 -24.64
CA ILE A 73 -0.39 -14.92 -23.29
C ILE A 73 -1.73 -15.66 -23.26
N PRO A 74 -1.93 -16.66 -22.38
CA PRO A 74 -3.21 -17.36 -22.27
C PRO A 74 -4.32 -16.44 -21.77
N GLY A 75 -5.50 -16.51 -22.41
CA GLY A 75 -6.72 -15.85 -21.96
C GLY A 75 -7.28 -14.74 -22.87
N PRO A 76 -6.52 -13.69 -23.23
CA PRO A 76 -7.00 -12.60 -24.08
C PRO A 76 -6.93 -12.98 -25.57
N THR A 77 -7.81 -13.89 -26.02
CA THR A 77 -7.85 -14.37 -27.41
C THR A 77 -9.21 -14.14 -28.06
N ASN A 78 -9.20 -13.85 -29.37
CA ASN A 78 -10.38 -13.65 -30.23
C ASN A 78 -11.43 -12.70 -29.60
N ILE A 79 -11.01 -11.50 -29.19
CA ILE A 79 -11.89 -10.50 -28.56
C ILE A 79 -12.28 -9.44 -29.59
N ASP A 80 -13.58 -9.28 -29.86
CA ASP A 80 -14.10 -8.24 -30.73
C ASP A 80 -14.11 -6.84 -30.08
N ASN A 81 -14.14 -5.81 -30.92
CA ASN A 81 -14.35 -4.42 -30.53
C ASN A 81 -13.34 -3.88 -29.50
N VAL A 82 -12.08 -4.36 -29.52
CA VAL A 82 -11.01 -3.89 -28.63
C VAL A 82 -10.60 -2.47 -29.03
N THR A 83 -10.54 -1.59 -28.03
CA THR A 83 -10.13 -0.18 -28.18
C THR A 83 -8.71 0.05 -27.69
N SER A 84 -8.27 -0.71 -26.70
CA SER A 84 -6.89 -0.66 -26.20
C SER A 84 -6.49 -1.94 -25.48
N VAL A 85 -5.19 -2.19 -25.47
CA VAL A 85 -4.53 -3.19 -24.63
C VAL A 85 -3.44 -2.49 -23.83
N SER A 86 -3.52 -2.53 -22.50
CA SER A 86 -2.50 -1.95 -21.62
C SER A 86 -1.72 -3.04 -20.89
N ALA A 87 -0.41 -2.91 -20.81
CA ALA A 87 0.44 -3.77 -19.99
C ALA A 87 1.20 -2.95 -18.94
N TYR A 88 1.22 -3.45 -17.70
CA TYR A 88 1.95 -2.85 -16.59
C TYR A 88 3.20 -3.64 -16.24
N TYR A 89 4.25 -2.91 -15.91
CA TYR A 89 5.56 -3.44 -15.57
C TYR A 89 6.09 -2.76 -14.32
N TRP A 90 6.92 -3.47 -13.57
CA TRP A 90 7.63 -2.91 -12.44
C TRP A 90 8.92 -2.24 -12.92
N GLN A 91 9.06 -0.94 -12.65
CA GLN A 91 10.18 -0.16 -13.20
C GLN A 91 11.56 -0.59 -12.68
N HIS A 92 11.59 -1.32 -11.56
CA HIS A 92 12.82 -1.74 -10.89
C HIS A 92 13.23 -3.18 -11.23
N GLU A 93 12.58 -3.83 -12.20
CA GLU A 93 12.90 -5.21 -12.60
C GLU A 93 14.38 -5.37 -12.97
N ASN A 94 14.87 -4.52 -13.86
CA ASN A 94 16.22 -4.60 -14.43
C ASN A 94 17.14 -3.46 -13.93
N GLY A 95 16.66 -2.66 -12.97
CA GLY A 95 17.37 -1.48 -12.43
C GLY A 95 17.01 -0.14 -13.10
N PRO A 96 17.55 0.98 -12.60
CA PRO A 96 17.16 2.32 -13.04
C PRO A 96 17.42 2.56 -14.54
N GLY A 97 16.46 3.17 -15.23
CA GLY A 97 16.59 3.57 -16.64
C GLY A 97 16.52 2.42 -17.66
N THR A 98 16.38 1.18 -17.19
CA THR A 98 16.24 0.02 -18.06
C THR A 98 14.78 -0.27 -18.38
N THR A 99 14.53 -0.85 -19.55
CA THR A 99 13.19 -1.28 -19.93
C THR A 99 12.86 -2.60 -19.23
N PRO A 100 11.77 -2.69 -18.44
CA PRO A 100 11.33 -3.95 -17.84
C PRO A 100 10.96 -4.98 -18.91
N GLY A 101 11.18 -6.26 -18.62
CA GLY A 101 10.99 -7.38 -19.55
C GLY A 101 9.82 -8.31 -19.19
N LYS A 102 9.17 -8.12 -18.03
CA LYS A 102 8.07 -8.98 -17.59
C LYS A 102 6.82 -8.18 -17.26
N ALA A 103 5.79 -8.35 -18.09
CA ALA A 103 4.46 -7.81 -17.83
C ALA A 103 3.84 -8.47 -16.58
N LEU A 104 3.31 -7.63 -15.67
CA LEU A 104 2.64 -8.05 -14.45
C LEU A 104 1.12 -8.09 -14.61
N LEU A 105 0.55 -7.11 -15.28
CA LEU A 105 -0.90 -6.95 -15.45
C LEU A 105 -1.19 -6.53 -16.88
N LEU A 106 -2.13 -7.22 -17.51
CA LEU A 106 -2.70 -6.86 -18.79
C LEU A 106 -4.14 -6.38 -18.59
N ILE A 107 -4.52 -5.32 -19.30
CA ILE A 107 -5.87 -4.78 -19.33
C ILE A 107 -6.32 -4.73 -20.78
N VAL A 108 -7.43 -5.39 -21.11
CA VAL A 108 -8.04 -5.36 -22.44
C VAL A 108 -9.37 -4.62 -22.33
N THR A 109 -9.54 -3.52 -23.07
CA THR A 109 -10.74 -2.68 -23.02
C THR A 109 -11.48 -2.73 -24.36
N THR A 110 -12.77 -3.07 -24.34
CA THR A 110 -13.64 -3.05 -25.53
C THR A 110 -14.57 -1.82 -25.59
N ARG A 111 -15.25 -1.63 -26.73
CA ARG A 111 -16.22 -0.54 -26.97
C ARG A 111 -17.62 -0.92 -26.45
N GLY A 112 -18.07 -0.25 -25.38
CA GLY A 112 -19.43 -0.40 -24.81
C GLY A 112 -19.56 -0.32 -23.27
N GLY A 113 -18.49 -0.01 -22.52
CA GLY A 113 -18.61 0.58 -21.16
C GLY A 113 -17.80 -0.09 -20.05
N LYS A 114 -18.27 -0.01 -18.79
CA LYS A 114 -17.51 -0.49 -17.60
C LYS A 114 -17.45 -2.03 -17.47
N ASN A 115 -18.38 -2.77 -18.08
CA ASN A 115 -18.43 -4.24 -18.03
C ASN A 115 -17.52 -4.90 -19.09
N GLU A 116 -16.68 -4.11 -19.74
CA GLU A 116 -15.96 -4.47 -20.96
C GLU A 116 -14.44 -4.39 -20.83
N THR A 117 -13.95 -4.11 -19.62
CA THR A 117 -12.52 -4.17 -19.33
C THR A 117 -12.21 -5.47 -18.62
N LYS A 118 -11.38 -6.31 -19.24
CA LYS A 118 -10.87 -7.54 -18.64
C LYS A 118 -9.44 -7.33 -18.15
N TYR A 119 -9.14 -7.90 -17.00
CA TYR A 119 -7.86 -7.77 -16.32
C TYR A 119 -7.23 -9.16 -16.23
N TYR A 120 -5.95 -9.27 -16.55
CA TYR A 120 -5.21 -10.52 -16.50
C TYR A 120 -3.91 -10.30 -15.73
N GLY A 121 -3.70 -11.03 -14.64
CA GLY A 121 -2.52 -10.91 -13.79
C GLY A 121 -1.53 -12.05 -14.01
N ASN A 122 -0.25 -11.72 -14.10
CA ASN A 122 0.85 -12.67 -14.17
C ASN A 122 1.39 -12.93 -12.76
N ARG A 123 1.01 -14.05 -12.15
CA ARG A 123 1.49 -14.47 -10.82
C ARG A 123 2.39 -15.70 -10.95
N LYS A 124 3.23 -15.95 -9.95
CA LYS A 124 3.89 -17.27 -9.84
C LYS A 124 2.87 -18.33 -9.38
N SER A 125 2.87 -19.51 -9.98
CA SER A 125 2.21 -20.71 -9.43
C SER A 125 3.04 -21.36 -8.33
N ALA A 126 2.49 -22.40 -7.69
CA ALA A 126 3.15 -23.10 -6.58
C ALA A 126 4.46 -23.79 -6.99
N ASP A 127 4.59 -24.15 -8.27
CA ASP A 127 5.81 -24.70 -8.90
C ASP A 127 6.84 -23.61 -9.27
N GLY A 128 6.55 -22.34 -9.01
CA GLY A 128 7.42 -21.21 -9.33
C GLY A 128 7.30 -20.70 -10.77
N ASN A 129 6.50 -21.35 -11.62
CA ASN A 129 6.28 -20.92 -13.01
C ASN A 129 5.36 -19.70 -13.11
N ASN A 130 5.48 -18.93 -14.19
CA ASN A 130 4.58 -17.81 -14.45
C ASN A 130 3.22 -18.34 -14.92
N LYS A 131 2.14 -17.80 -14.32
CA LYS A 131 0.76 -18.15 -14.64
C LYS A 131 -0.08 -16.89 -14.81
N TRP A 132 -0.65 -16.73 -15.99
CA TRP A 132 -1.67 -15.74 -16.27
C TRP A 132 -3.03 -16.19 -15.75
N ILE A 133 -3.71 -15.32 -15.02
CA ILE A 133 -5.06 -15.55 -14.50
C ILE A 133 -5.96 -14.36 -14.82
N VAL A 134 -7.26 -14.61 -15.02
CA VAL A 134 -8.25 -13.53 -15.07
C VAL A 134 -8.42 -12.96 -13.66
N LEU A 135 -8.32 -11.64 -13.52
CA LEU A 135 -8.49 -10.95 -12.25
C LEU A 135 -9.93 -10.48 -12.09
N ASN A 136 -10.54 -10.87 -10.97
CA ASN A 136 -11.90 -10.52 -10.57
C ASN A 136 -12.00 -10.51 -9.04
N SER A 137 -13.20 -10.43 -8.48
CA SER A 137 -13.41 -10.42 -7.02
C SER A 137 -13.08 -11.75 -6.34
N GLY A 138 -13.06 -12.87 -7.07
CA GLY A 138 -12.72 -14.21 -6.57
C GLY A 138 -11.32 -14.69 -6.96
N SER A 139 -10.55 -13.92 -7.74
CA SER A 139 -9.19 -14.28 -8.15
C SER A 139 -8.17 -13.96 -7.06
N ARG A 140 -7.03 -14.63 -6.98
CA ARG A 140 -5.95 -14.24 -6.05
C ARG A 140 -4.68 -13.88 -6.83
N PRO A 141 -4.22 -12.62 -6.86
CA PRO A 141 -4.71 -11.49 -6.10
C PRO A 141 -6.09 -11.00 -6.55
N HIS A 142 -6.89 -10.50 -5.60
CA HIS A 142 -8.19 -9.91 -5.90
C HIS A 142 -7.97 -8.53 -6.55
N LEU A 143 -8.74 -8.24 -7.59
CA LEU A 143 -8.87 -6.87 -8.09
C LEU A 143 -10.03 -6.19 -7.35
N LEU A 144 -9.71 -5.45 -6.29
CA LEU A 144 -10.70 -4.83 -5.42
C LEU A 144 -10.88 -3.36 -5.76
N TYR A 145 -12.12 -2.89 -5.88
CA TYR A 145 -12.48 -1.46 -5.98
C TYR A 145 -11.65 -0.64 -6.99
N SER A 146 -11.27 -1.24 -8.13
CA SER A 146 -10.36 -0.63 -9.13
C SER A 146 -8.98 -0.21 -8.60
N ASP A 147 -8.56 -0.77 -7.47
CA ASP A 147 -7.28 -0.50 -6.85
C ASP A 147 -6.14 -1.31 -7.49
N ILE A 148 -5.82 -0.92 -8.72
CA ILE A 148 -4.83 -1.61 -9.57
C ILE A 148 -3.45 -1.67 -8.90
N GLU A 149 -2.99 -0.60 -8.25
CA GLU A 149 -1.64 -0.60 -7.64
C GLU A 149 -1.53 -1.58 -6.48
N ARG A 150 -2.60 -1.83 -5.72
CA ARG A 150 -2.57 -2.88 -4.70
C ARG A 150 -2.42 -4.27 -5.30
N THR A 151 -3.09 -4.53 -6.42
CA THR A 151 -2.92 -5.77 -7.17
C THR A 151 -1.52 -5.87 -7.78
N LEU A 152 -0.97 -4.77 -8.31
CA LEU A 152 0.40 -4.72 -8.81
C LEU A 152 1.43 -4.99 -7.72
N ASP A 153 1.23 -4.47 -6.50
CA ASP A 153 2.12 -4.76 -5.36
C ASP A 153 2.11 -6.25 -4.99
N ASP A 154 0.95 -6.92 -5.04
CA ASP A 154 0.88 -8.37 -4.83
C ASP A 154 1.63 -9.14 -5.94
N LEU A 155 1.49 -8.69 -7.19
CA LEU A 155 2.17 -9.29 -8.34
C LEU A 155 3.68 -9.05 -8.26
N VAL A 156 4.14 -7.90 -7.79
CA VAL A 156 5.57 -7.62 -7.50
C VAL A 156 6.08 -8.54 -6.40
N CYS A 157 5.33 -8.67 -5.30
CA CYS A 157 5.69 -9.54 -4.19
C CYS A 157 5.79 -11.01 -4.66
N SER A 158 4.91 -11.45 -5.57
CA SER A 158 4.93 -12.80 -6.16
C SER A 158 6.08 -13.01 -7.15
N ASN A 159 6.37 -12.04 -8.02
CA ASN A 159 7.32 -12.22 -9.12
C ASN A 159 8.78 -11.92 -8.76
N TYR A 160 9.01 -10.99 -7.82
CA TYR A 160 10.32 -10.40 -7.55
C TYR A 160 10.76 -10.49 -6.08
N ASP A 161 9.96 -11.15 -5.24
CA ASP A 161 10.23 -11.25 -3.80
C ASP A 161 10.42 -9.87 -3.12
N ALA A 162 9.74 -8.86 -3.67
CA ALA A 162 9.79 -7.48 -3.20
C ALA A 162 8.46 -7.10 -2.53
N VAL A 163 8.50 -6.84 -1.23
CA VAL A 163 7.34 -6.70 -0.35
C VAL A 163 6.89 -5.26 -0.19
N THR A 164 5.59 -5.04 0.03
CA THR A 164 5.06 -3.73 0.42
C THR A 164 4.59 -3.78 1.86
N ILE A 165 5.15 -2.93 2.72
CA ILE A 165 4.68 -2.76 4.10
C ILE A 165 3.48 -1.80 4.09
N ASP A 166 2.35 -2.27 4.63
CA ASP A 166 1.10 -1.53 4.73
C ASP A 166 0.83 -1.18 6.20
N LEU A 167 1.15 0.05 6.56
CA LEU A 167 1.00 0.63 7.90
C LEU A 167 -0.40 1.21 8.15
N SER A 168 -1.42 0.70 7.45
CA SER A 168 -2.78 1.06 7.82
C SER A 168 -3.11 0.44 9.16
N LYS A 169 -3.79 1.21 10.03
CA LYS A 169 -4.07 0.73 11.38
C LYS A 169 -4.90 -0.56 11.36
N GLY A 170 -5.94 -0.62 10.53
CA GLY A 170 -6.73 -1.85 10.36
C GLY A 170 -5.92 -3.06 9.89
N THR A 171 -4.92 -2.86 9.03
CA THR A 171 -4.00 -3.94 8.60
C THR A 171 -3.13 -4.39 9.76
N SER A 172 -2.56 -3.43 10.50
CA SER A 172 -1.63 -3.68 11.60
C SER A 172 -2.32 -4.37 12.78
N GLU A 173 -3.51 -3.91 13.15
CA GLU A 173 -4.34 -4.53 14.19
C GLU A 173 -4.82 -5.93 13.82
N TYR A 174 -5.16 -6.15 12.54
CA TYR A 174 -5.59 -7.45 12.07
C TYR A 174 -4.44 -8.45 12.15
N HIS A 175 -3.27 -8.13 11.59
CA HIS A 175 -2.15 -9.05 11.53
C HIS A 175 -1.32 -9.13 12.82
N GLY A 176 -1.41 -8.14 13.71
CA GLY A 176 -0.66 -8.11 14.97
C GLY A 176 -1.24 -9.00 16.07
N ARG A 177 -2.45 -9.52 15.91
CA ARG A 177 -3.08 -10.42 16.90
C ARG A 177 -2.56 -11.85 16.72
N SER A 178 -2.29 -12.54 17.82
CA SER A 178 -1.55 -13.82 17.96
C SER A 178 -2.08 -15.04 17.18
N SER A 179 -3.04 -14.88 16.28
CA SER A 179 -3.68 -15.95 15.51
C SER A 179 -3.87 -15.62 14.03
N LYS A 180 -3.22 -14.55 13.53
CA LYS A 180 -3.41 -14.10 12.15
C LYS A 180 -2.17 -14.30 11.29
N ASP A 181 -2.45 -14.79 10.09
CA ASP A 181 -1.43 -15.11 9.12
C ASP A 181 -0.62 -13.84 8.78
N PRO A 182 0.70 -13.96 8.69
CA PRO A 182 1.54 -12.90 8.13
C PRO A 182 1.05 -12.53 6.71
N TYR A 183 1.42 -11.34 6.24
CA TYR A 183 0.94 -10.83 4.95
C TYR A 183 2.06 -10.59 3.92
N CYS A 184 1.66 -10.08 2.77
CA CYS A 184 2.34 -10.03 1.46
C CYS A 184 2.05 -11.25 0.59
N CYS A 185 1.79 -11.01 -0.69
CA CYS A 185 1.25 -11.96 -1.67
C CYS A 185 -0.14 -12.50 -1.27
N ARG A 186 -1.21 -11.75 -1.56
CA ARG A 186 -2.58 -12.32 -1.54
C ARG A 186 -2.81 -13.27 -2.73
N CYS A 187 -1.96 -14.28 -2.89
CA CYS A 187 -1.93 -15.22 -4.01
C CYS A 187 -2.16 -16.65 -3.51
N ASP A 188 -2.89 -17.49 -4.25
CA ASP A 188 -3.04 -18.91 -3.89
C ASP A 188 -1.72 -19.68 -3.96
N GLY A 189 -1.54 -20.62 -3.03
CA GLY A 189 -0.42 -21.57 -3.08
C GLY A 189 0.94 -20.97 -2.70
N HIS A 190 0.97 -19.72 -2.24
CA HIS A 190 2.14 -19.12 -1.63
C HIS A 190 1.96 -19.17 -0.10
N ASN A 191 2.52 -20.20 0.54
CA ASN A 191 2.73 -20.20 2.00
C ASN A 191 3.82 -19.18 2.42
N ASN A 192 4.21 -18.29 1.51
CA ASN A 192 5.31 -17.36 1.66
C ASN A 192 4.80 -16.10 2.33
N THR A 193 4.51 -16.25 3.61
CA THR A 193 4.33 -15.20 4.59
C THR A 193 5.60 -14.34 4.64
N LYS A 194 5.59 -13.17 4.00
CA LYS A 194 6.80 -12.33 3.87
C LYS A 194 6.90 -11.23 4.92
N ILE A 195 5.78 -10.84 5.53
CA ILE A 195 5.72 -9.80 6.55
C ILE A 195 4.95 -10.30 7.77
N THR A 196 5.60 -10.38 8.93
CA THR A 196 4.96 -10.60 10.22
C THR A 196 4.68 -9.27 10.91
N VAL A 197 3.65 -9.23 11.76
CA VAL A 197 3.34 -8.06 12.59
C VAL A 197 3.31 -8.48 14.04
N THR A 198 4.02 -7.75 14.90
CA THR A 198 3.89 -7.86 16.35
C THR A 198 3.32 -6.56 16.92
N ILE A 199 2.58 -6.69 18.02
CA ILE A 199 2.13 -5.55 18.82
C ILE A 199 3.00 -5.51 20.05
N ASP A 200 3.73 -4.42 20.19
CA ASP A 200 4.66 -4.22 21.30
C ASP A 200 4.34 -2.91 22.02
N LYS A 201 4.91 -2.75 23.21
CA LYS A 201 4.69 -1.62 24.10
C LYS A 201 6.00 -0.93 24.42
N VAL A 202 5.96 0.39 24.50
CA VAL A 202 7.10 1.17 24.98
C VAL A 202 7.35 0.84 26.46
N PRO A 203 8.54 0.34 26.85
CA PRO A 203 8.77 -0.09 28.24
C PRO A 203 8.54 1.00 29.29
N ALA A 204 8.99 2.23 29.03
CA ALA A 204 8.78 3.38 29.92
C ALA A 204 7.30 3.82 30.04
N ALA A 205 6.45 3.40 29.11
CA ALA A 205 5.06 3.84 29.03
C ALA A 205 4.22 2.78 28.32
N SER A 206 3.84 1.74 29.05
CA SER A 206 3.12 0.56 28.52
C SER A 206 1.77 0.87 27.85
N LYS A 207 1.23 2.08 28.05
CA LYS A 207 0.04 2.59 27.35
C LYS A 207 0.32 3.02 25.90
N VAL A 208 1.58 3.20 25.53
CA VAL A 208 1.99 3.55 24.17
C VAL A 208 2.39 2.27 23.46
N GLU A 209 1.51 1.83 22.56
CA GLU A 209 1.69 0.67 21.71
C GLU A 209 2.25 1.06 20.34
N TYR A 210 3.00 0.14 19.74
CA TYR A 210 3.44 0.24 18.35
C TYR A 210 3.32 -1.11 17.65
N PHE A 211 3.20 -1.06 16.33
CA PHE A 211 3.07 -2.25 15.49
C PHE A 211 4.35 -2.43 14.69
N LYS A 212 5.04 -3.55 14.87
CA LYS A 212 6.30 -3.84 14.21
C LYS A 212 6.09 -4.79 13.05
N HIS A 213 6.25 -4.27 11.84
CA HIS A 213 6.16 -5.03 10.59
C HIS A 213 7.54 -5.54 10.21
N SER A 214 7.78 -6.84 10.30
CA SER A 214 9.10 -7.45 10.07
C SER A 214 9.11 -8.27 8.79
N ILE A 215 10.13 -8.10 7.96
CA ILE A 215 10.33 -8.90 6.76
C ILE A 215 10.96 -10.23 7.18
N THR A 216 10.27 -11.34 6.88
CA THR A 216 10.62 -12.67 7.43
C THR A 216 11.89 -13.27 6.85
N ASN A 217 12.22 -12.93 5.59
CA ASN A 217 13.42 -13.41 4.91
C ASN A 217 14.30 -12.21 4.52
N PRO A 218 15.56 -12.15 4.96
CA PRO A 218 16.46 -11.03 4.65
C PRO A 218 16.81 -10.90 3.15
N LYS A 219 16.51 -11.93 2.33
CA LYS A 219 16.64 -11.85 0.87
C LYS A 219 15.50 -11.07 0.21
N HIS A 220 14.37 -10.90 0.89
CA HIS A 220 13.26 -10.13 0.36
C HIS A 220 13.60 -8.63 0.39
N LYS A 221 13.19 -7.92 -0.65
CA LYS A 221 13.40 -6.47 -0.74
C LYS A 221 12.16 -5.73 -0.25
N LEU A 222 12.31 -4.61 0.44
CA LEU A 222 11.22 -3.67 0.64
C LEU A 222 11.02 -2.84 -0.63
N ALA A 223 9.90 -3.08 -1.32
CA ALA A 223 9.51 -2.33 -2.51
C ALA A 223 8.90 -0.97 -2.17
N ARG A 224 8.16 -0.87 -1.06
CA ARG A 224 7.41 0.32 -0.69
C ARG A 224 6.91 0.26 0.76
N ILE A 225 6.70 1.44 1.34
CA ILE A 225 5.88 1.61 2.55
C ILE A 225 4.66 2.47 2.20
N ARG A 226 3.47 2.04 2.62
CA ARG A 226 2.22 2.78 2.41
C ARG A 226 1.30 2.68 3.62
N TYR A 227 0.25 3.48 3.61
CA TYR A 227 -0.94 3.29 4.45
C TYR A 227 -2.17 3.90 3.76
N TYR A 228 -3.35 3.71 4.33
CA TYR A 228 -4.57 4.39 3.91
C TYR A 228 -5.03 5.35 5.01
N ASP A 229 -5.15 6.63 4.67
CA ASP A 229 -5.68 7.66 5.56
C ASP A 229 -7.08 7.28 6.04
N LYS A 230 -7.31 7.33 7.36
CA LYS A 230 -8.56 6.88 8.01
C LYS A 230 -8.87 5.39 7.75
N GLY A 231 -7.84 4.59 7.48
CA GLY A 231 -7.91 3.15 7.26
C GLY A 231 -8.26 2.39 8.53
N GLU A 232 -9.53 2.47 8.95
CA GLU A 232 -10.10 1.70 10.05
C GLU A 232 -10.67 0.38 9.53
N GLY A 233 -10.21 -0.74 10.09
CA GLY A 233 -10.55 -2.09 9.64
C GLY A 233 -9.97 -2.45 8.25
N THR A 234 -10.10 -3.72 7.84
CA THR A 234 -9.52 -4.24 6.59
C THR A 234 -10.29 -3.84 5.32
N TYR A 235 -11.48 -3.24 5.47
CA TYR A 235 -12.33 -2.86 4.35
C TYR A 235 -12.00 -1.46 3.81
N ARG A 236 -11.65 -0.50 4.69
CA ARG A 236 -11.27 0.87 4.29
C ARG A 236 -9.84 0.95 3.72
N THR A 237 -9.02 -0.08 3.90
CA THR A 237 -7.63 -0.18 3.42
C THR A 237 -7.49 -0.53 1.94
N ASN A 238 -8.55 -0.32 1.15
CA ASN A 238 -8.63 -0.76 -0.25
C ASN A 238 -9.06 0.36 -1.20
N ASN A 239 -9.23 1.59 -0.71
CA ASN A 239 -9.67 2.72 -1.54
C ASN A 239 -8.46 3.57 -1.97
N PRO A 240 -8.13 3.64 -3.27
CA PRO A 240 -6.93 4.33 -3.76
C PRO A 240 -6.95 5.85 -3.53
N ASN A 241 -8.09 6.45 -3.18
CA ASN A 241 -8.17 7.87 -2.81
C ASN A 241 -7.56 8.17 -1.43
N TYR A 242 -7.60 7.20 -0.53
CA TYR A 242 -7.03 7.32 0.81
C TYR A 242 -5.60 6.79 0.89
N ARG A 243 -5.09 6.14 -0.16
CA ARG A 243 -3.70 5.68 -0.19
C ARG A 243 -2.74 6.84 0.02
N ARG A 244 -1.75 6.61 0.88
CA ARG A 244 -0.59 7.45 1.13
C ARG A 244 0.67 6.59 0.99
N ARG A 245 1.65 7.09 0.25
CA ARG A 245 2.95 6.46 0.06
C ARG A 245 3.95 7.20 0.90
N ILE A 246 4.71 6.47 1.70
CA ILE A 246 5.75 7.04 2.55
C ILE A 246 7.03 7.11 1.73
N LYS A 247 7.52 8.33 1.51
CA LYS A 247 8.80 8.62 0.85
C LYS A 247 9.71 9.35 1.84
N SER A 248 11.01 9.20 1.65
CA SER A 248 12.04 9.96 2.37
C SER A 248 13.32 9.92 1.56
N HIS A 249 14.14 10.96 1.63
CA HIS A 249 15.44 10.99 0.97
C HIS A 249 16.39 9.88 1.45
N ALA A 250 16.24 9.43 2.69
CA ALA A 250 17.00 8.32 3.25
C ALA A 250 16.42 6.93 2.89
N LEU A 251 15.15 6.87 2.48
CA LEU A 251 14.45 5.64 2.10
C LEU A 251 14.46 5.48 0.57
N LYS A 252 15.49 4.81 0.06
CA LYS A 252 15.58 4.46 -1.36
C LYS A 252 14.89 3.13 -1.61
N PHE A 253 13.89 3.11 -2.49
CA PHE A 253 13.17 1.90 -2.87
C PHE A 253 13.52 1.46 -4.30
N PRO A 254 13.52 0.14 -4.57
CA PRO A 254 13.47 -0.95 -3.60
C PRO A 254 14.79 -1.07 -2.82
N THR A 255 14.75 -1.60 -1.59
CA THR A 255 15.95 -1.84 -0.77
C THR A 255 15.90 -3.18 -0.05
N SER A 256 17.03 -3.86 0.06
CA SER A 256 17.22 -5.06 0.89
C SER A 256 17.69 -4.75 2.31
N ASP A 257 17.99 -3.49 2.62
CA ASP A 257 18.58 -3.11 3.90
C ASP A 257 17.54 -3.12 5.02
N VAL A 258 16.29 -2.80 4.71
CA VAL A 258 15.20 -2.70 5.69
C VAL A 258 14.75 -4.06 6.15
N ARG A 259 14.84 -4.29 7.46
CA ARG A 259 14.42 -5.52 8.15
C ARG A 259 13.05 -5.37 8.79
N SER A 260 12.76 -4.21 9.38
CA SER A 260 11.46 -3.96 9.98
C SER A 260 11.07 -2.48 10.00
N VAL A 261 9.77 -2.23 10.11
CA VAL A 261 9.19 -0.89 10.29
C VAL A 261 8.21 -0.94 11.47
N SER A 262 8.51 -0.19 12.52
CA SER A 262 7.64 -0.02 13.68
C SER A 262 6.81 1.25 13.54
N ALA A 263 5.48 1.16 13.63
CA ALA A 263 4.57 2.28 13.44
C ALA A 263 3.84 2.66 14.74
N PHE A 264 3.87 3.96 15.05
CA PHE A 264 3.14 4.60 16.14
C PHE A 264 1.98 5.40 15.57
N TYR A 265 0.80 5.22 16.16
CA TYR A 265 -0.45 5.75 15.62
C TYR A 265 -1.00 6.87 16.48
N CYS A 266 -1.48 7.94 15.84
CA CYS A 266 -2.35 8.93 16.46
C CYS A 266 -3.74 8.82 15.82
N GLY A 267 -4.71 8.34 16.60
CA GLY A 267 -6.03 7.98 16.08
C GLY A 267 -5.94 6.77 15.15
N GLN A 268 -6.25 6.97 13.87
CA GLN A 268 -6.30 5.91 12.83
C GLN A 268 -5.13 5.94 11.86
N ASN A 269 -4.20 6.88 12.03
CA ASN A 269 -3.11 7.12 11.08
C ASN A 269 -1.75 6.95 11.75
N PRO A 270 -0.75 6.38 11.04
CA PRO A 270 0.62 6.39 11.52
C PRO A 270 1.11 7.84 11.58
N ALA A 271 1.69 8.23 12.71
CA ALA A 271 2.22 9.58 12.95
C ALA A 271 3.75 9.59 13.01
N LEU A 272 4.34 8.48 13.45
CA LEU A 272 5.78 8.29 13.58
C LEU A 272 6.11 6.84 13.26
N ILE A 273 7.21 6.62 12.54
CA ILE A 273 7.73 5.28 12.27
C ILE A 273 9.19 5.20 12.68
N TYR A 274 9.62 4.02 13.11
CA TYR A 274 11.02 3.66 13.22
C TYR A 274 11.33 2.61 12.17
N VAL A 275 12.34 2.86 11.33
CA VAL A 275 12.82 1.91 10.34
C VAL A 275 14.11 1.29 10.85
N ASP A 276 14.19 -0.04 10.91
CA ASP A 276 15.45 -0.77 11.10
C ASP A 276 15.92 -1.23 9.74
N GLY A 277 16.96 -0.60 9.19
CA GLY A 277 17.31 -0.84 7.80
C GLY A 277 18.62 -0.30 7.26
N GLY A 278 19.76 -0.67 7.85
CA GLY A 278 21.07 -0.22 7.37
C GLY A 278 21.18 1.30 7.37
N THR A 279 21.49 1.93 6.23
CA THR A 279 21.60 3.40 6.10
C THR A 279 20.27 4.13 6.27
N ALA A 280 19.15 3.43 6.12
CA ALA A 280 17.81 3.97 6.35
C ALA A 280 17.38 3.91 7.82
N THR A 281 18.23 3.38 8.72
CA THR A 281 17.87 3.20 10.13
C THR A 281 17.59 4.53 10.81
N GLY A 282 16.41 4.65 11.42
CA GLY A 282 16.06 5.84 12.19
C GLY A 282 14.57 6.09 12.32
N TRP A 283 14.26 7.19 12.98
CA TRP A 283 12.90 7.67 13.19
C TRP A 283 12.49 8.63 12.08
N TYR A 284 11.27 8.47 11.58
CA TYR A 284 10.68 9.33 10.56
C TYR A 284 9.28 9.76 10.99
N LYS A 285 9.00 11.06 10.93
CA LYS A 285 7.70 11.63 11.27
C LYS A 285 6.90 11.98 10.01
N LYS A 286 5.59 11.84 10.14
CA LYS A 286 4.62 12.22 9.11
C LYS A 286 4.71 13.74 8.83
N PRO A 287 4.67 14.18 7.57
CA PRO A 287 4.58 15.60 7.25
C PRO A 287 3.20 16.18 7.59
N THR A 288 3.09 17.50 7.59
CA THR A 288 1.79 18.19 7.73
C THR A 288 0.98 18.21 6.43
N SER A 289 1.61 17.90 5.29
CA SER A 289 0.97 17.80 3.97
C SER A 289 -0.01 16.64 3.90
N SER A 290 -1.09 16.80 3.13
CA SER A 290 -2.08 15.75 2.84
C SER A 290 -1.85 15.02 1.51
N ASP A 291 -0.67 15.21 0.91
CA ASP A 291 -0.29 14.65 -0.39
C ASP A 291 -0.36 13.12 -0.41
N LYS A 292 -0.67 12.55 -1.58
CA LYS A 292 -0.66 11.09 -1.75
C LYS A 292 0.74 10.49 -1.60
N ASP A 293 1.77 11.28 -1.88
CA ASP A 293 3.17 10.91 -1.79
C ASP A 293 3.83 11.74 -0.69
N GLU A 294 3.70 11.26 0.55
CA GLU A 294 4.13 12.02 1.72
C GLU A 294 5.65 11.92 1.89
N GLN A 295 6.32 13.07 1.96
CA GLN A 295 7.75 13.16 2.28
C GLN A 295 7.93 13.18 3.79
N TRP A 296 8.19 12.01 4.37
CA TRP A 296 8.44 11.85 5.79
C TRP A 296 9.86 12.30 6.12
N THR A 297 10.00 13.00 7.24
CA THR A 297 11.26 13.63 7.65
C THR A 297 11.90 12.89 8.80
N GLN A 298 13.23 12.78 8.78
CA GLN A 298 13.99 12.14 9.85
C GLN A 298 13.86 12.95 11.16
N VAL A 299 13.92 12.26 12.29
CA VAL A 299 13.77 12.83 13.62
C VAL A 299 15.06 12.67 14.41
N ASP A 300 15.93 13.68 14.34
CA ASP A 300 17.28 13.61 14.89
C ASP A 300 17.32 13.54 16.42
N ILE A 301 16.34 14.15 17.11
CA ILE A 301 16.26 14.10 18.58
C ILE A 301 16.10 12.68 19.14
N LEU A 302 15.66 11.72 18.29
CA LEU A 302 15.50 10.31 18.64
C LEU A 302 16.65 9.43 18.10
N GLN A 303 17.72 10.02 17.56
CA GLN A 303 18.84 9.25 17.03
C GLN A 303 19.46 8.33 18.09
N GLY A 304 19.75 7.08 17.72
CA GLY A 304 20.31 6.07 18.60
C GLY A 304 19.32 5.42 19.58
N ILE A 305 18.06 5.88 19.61
CA ILE A 305 17.00 5.31 20.43
C ILE A 305 16.18 4.36 19.55
N THR A 306 15.91 3.13 20.00
CA THR A 306 14.95 2.22 19.34
C THR A 306 13.68 2.11 20.17
N PRO A 307 12.52 1.76 19.59
CA PRO A 307 11.27 1.57 20.34
C PRO A 307 11.43 0.70 21.60
N GLU A 308 12.16 -0.40 21.49
CA GLU A 308 12.40 -1.37 22.56
C GLU A 308 13.33 -0.83 23.66
N LYS A 309 14.13 0.18 23.37
CA LYS A 309 15.12 0.79 24.30
C LYS A 309 14.61 2.05 24.99
N ILE A 310 13.33 2.39 24.82
CA ILE A 310 12.70 3.49 25.57
C ILE A 310 12.28 2.96 26.94
N THR A 311 13.26 2.72 27.82
CA THR A 311 13.04 2.27 29.21
C THR A 311 12.91 3.42 30.20
N GLU A 312 13.57 4.55 29.92
CA GLU A 312 13.60 5.71 30.81
C GLU A 312 12.67 6.84 30.38
N CYS A 313 12.12 7.58 31.36
CA CYS A 313 11.26 8.73 31.11
C CYS A 313 11.93 9.82 30.27
N THR A 314 13.24 9.99 30.35
CA THR A 314 13.98 10.97 29.54
C THR A 314 13.84 10.68 28.04
N ASN A 315 14.01 9.42 27.63
CA ASN A 315 13.85 9.02 26.22
C ASN A 315 12.38 9.06 25.82
N PHE A 316 11.48 8.68 26.71
CA PHE A 316 10.04 8.79 26.46
C PHE A 316 9.59 10.25 26.27
N ASN A 317 10.12 11.19 27.04
CA ASN A 317 9.80 12.61 26.90
C ASN A 317 10.23 13.17 25.53
N LYS A 318 11.38 12.70 24.99
CA LYS A 318 11.78 13.02 23.61
C LYS A 318 10.74 12.49 22.60
N LEU A 319 10.26 11.26 22.78
CA LEU A 319 9.21 10.67 21.94
C LEU A 319 7.91 11.49 22.02
N LYS A 320 7.47 11.88 23.23
CA LYS A 320 6.27 12.70 23.45
C LYS A 320 6.30 14.03 22.71
N ASN A 321 7.46 14.67 22.64
CA ASN A 321 7.62 15.95 21.95
C ASN A 321 7.45 15.81 20.42
N VAL A 322 7.61 14.61 19.87
CA VAL A 322 7.47 14.32 18.44
C VAL A 322 6.07 13.80 18.12
N VAL A 323 5.51 12.95 18.99
CA VAL A 323 4.21 12.31 18.79
C VAL A 323 3.17 12.96 19.70
N TYR A 324 2.41 13.91 19.14
CA TYR A 324 1.46 14.72 19.92
C TYR A 324 0.44 13.88 20.72
N CYS A 325 0.00 12.73 20.20
CA CYS A 325 -0.98 11.89 20.90
C CYS A 325 -0.38 11.15 22.12
N ALA A 326 0.95 11.06 22.23
CA ALA A 326 1.61 10.54 23.43
C ALA A 326 1.77 11.61 24.52
N SER A 327 1.48 12.88 24.25
CA SER A 327 1.68 14.00 25.19
C SER A 327 0.94 13.85 26.53
N THR A 328 -0.22 13.19 26.51
CA THR A 328 -1.07 12.96 27.70
C THR A 328 -0.62 11.76 28.53
N VAL A 329 0.27 10.91 28.01
CA VAL A 329 0.74 9.74 28.74
C VAL A 329 1.82 10.17 29.74
N THR A 330 1.59 9.87 31.02
CA THR A 330 2.55 10.09 32.09
C THR A 330 3.52 8.90 32.15
N CYS A 331 4.82 9.19 32.12
CA CYS A 331 5.83 8.20 32.46
C CYS A 331 5.92 8.12 33.98
N PRO A 332 5.68 6.96 34.61
CA PRO A 332 5.88 6.81 36.03
C PRO A 332 7.36 7.08 36.31
N GLN A 333 7.66 8.17 37.02
CA GLN A 333 8.99 8.35 37.58
C GLN A 333 9.30 7.12 38.44
N PRO A 334 10.49 6.52 38.35
CA PRO A 334 10.91 5.53 39.33
C PRO A 334 10.62 6.14 40.69
N ALA A 335 9.80 5.48 41.51
CA ALA A 335 9.62 5.91 42.89
C ALA A 335 11.04 6.05 43.44
N LEU A 336 11.42 7.28 43.83
CA LEU A 336 12.71 7.51 44.48
C LEU A 336 12.78 6.45 45.57
N SER A 337 13.63 5.43 45.41
CA SER A 337 13.82 4.43 46.44
C SER A 337 14.05 5.23 47.71
N PRO A 338 13.26 5.02 48.77
CA PRO A 338 13.42 5.80 49.99
C PRO A 338 14.88 5.67 50.37
N ALA A 339 15.62 6.77 50.16
CA ALA A 339 17.04 6.82 50.44
C ALA A 339 17.17 6.32 51.86
N ASN A 340 18.06 5.35 52.07
CA ASN A 340 18.43 4.83 53.38
C ASN A 340 18.46 5.98 54.40
N LEU A 341 17.35 6.16 55.11
CA LEU A 341 17.28 6.80 56.41
C LEU A 341 17.85 5.76 57.37
N SER A 342 19.11 5.38 57.16
CA SER A 342 19.93 4.76 58.17
C SER A 342 20.20 5.85 59.20
N GLY A 343 19.23 6.04 60.09
CA GLY A 343 19.50 6.64 61.39
C GLY A 343 20.62 5.86 62.07
N PRO A 344 21.47 6.52 62.88
CA PRO A 344 22.54 5.86 63.59
C PRO A 344 21.95 4.78 64.51
N ALA A 345 22.27 3.52 64.22
CA ALA A 345 21.93 2.39 65.05
C ALA A 345 22.85 2.35 66.27
N ASP A 346 22.22 2.45 67.43
CA ASP A 346 22.77 2.25 68.77
C ASP A 346 23.33 0.82 68.92
N PRO A 347 24.53 0.61 69.50
CA PRO A 347 25.13 -0.72 69.62
C PRO A 347 24.65 -1.42 70.92
N GLY A 348 23.91 -2.51 70.78
CA GLY A 348 23.51 -3.40 71.88
C GLY A 348 23.61 -4.89 71.52
N PRO A 349 23.87 -5.79 72.49
CA PRO A 349 24.94 -6.78 72.35
C PRO A 349 24.52 -8.22 71.97
N ARG A 350 25.57 -8.95 71.55
CA ARG A 350 25.67 -10.35 71.13
C ARG A 350 25.06 -11.38 72.10
N GLY A 351 24.45 -12.42 71.54
CA GLY A 351 24.20 -13.73 72.15
C GLY A 351 24.11 -14.82 71.07
N PRO A 352 24.50 -16.08 71.35
CA PRO A 352 25.12 -16.97 70.36
C PRO A 352 24.20 -17.99 69.68
N ALA A 353 24.77 -18.56 68.63
CA ALA A 353 24.31 -19.61 67.73
C ALA A 353 23.72 -20.86 68.42
N LEU A 354 22.77 -21.49 67.74
CA LEU A 354 22.67 -22.95 67.63
C LEU A 354 22.07 -23.35 66.27
N SER A 355 22.80 -24.23 65.62
CA SER A 355 22.54 -24.99 64.40
C SER A 355 21.50 -26.08 64.60
N GLU A 356 20.65 -26.34 63.61
CA GLU A 356 20.02 -27.65 63.44
C GLU A 356 19.73 -27.95 61.96
N GLU A 357 20.26 -29.09 61.51
CA GLU A 357 20.28 -29.64 60.16
C GLU A 357 19.57 -31.01 60.23
N VAL A 358 18.46 -31.20 59.51
CA VAL A 358 17.90 -32.54 59.19
C VAL A 358 16.92 -32.45 58.00
N PRO A 359 16.56 -33.56 57.31
CA PRO A 359 17.02 -33.79 55.95
C PRO A 359 15.86 -33.99 54.94
N ALA A 360 16.27 -34.27 53.70
CA ALA A 360 15.44 -34.60 52.55
C ALA A 360 14.41 -35.71 52.80
N SER A 361 13.22 -35.55 52.21
CA SER A 361 12.31 -36.65 51.91
C SER A 361 11.65 -36.43 50.55
N ASP A 362 12.03 -37.35 49.68
CA ASP A 362 11.39 -37.89 48.48
C ASP A 362 9.85 -37.85 48.50
N LEU A 363 9.21 -37.46 47.38
CA LEU A 363 7.89 -37.98 47.02
C LEU A 363 7.59 -37.77 45.52
N SER A 364 7.54 -38.90 44.84
CA SER A 364 7.11 -39.13 43.46
C SER A 364 5.63 -38.79 43.20
N ASP A 365 5.35 -38.70 41.89
CA ASP A 365 4.08 -39.01 41.21
C ASP A 365 2.83 -38.18 41.54
N GLN A 366 2.38 -37.41 40.54
CA GLN A 366 1.09 -37.67 39.87
C GLN A 366 0.85 -36.70 38.71
N VAL A 367 0.70 -37.26 37.51
CA VAL A 367 0.01 -36.65 36.37
C VAL A 367 -1.47 -36.99 36.50
N PRO A 368 -2.39 -36.07 36.20
CA PRO A 368 -3.42 -36.44 35.25
C PRO A 368 -3.70 -35.36 34.21
N ASP A 369 -3.74 -35.80 32.95
CA ASP A 369 -4.38 -35.11 31.84
C ASP A 369 -5.89 -34.99 32.09
N THR A 370 -6.48 -33.82 31.83
CA THR A 370 -7.90 -33.76 31.46
C THR A 370 -8.18 -32.55 30.58
N GLU A 371 -8.50 -32.85 29.32
CA GLU A 371 -9.11 -31.94 28.35
C GLU A 371 -10.47 -31.44 28.87
N SER A 372 -10.76 -30.14 28.69
CA SER A 372 -12.15 -29.65 28.78
C SER A 372 -12.43 -28.68 27.65
N GLU A 373 -13.20 -29.20 26.69
CA GLU A 373 -13.84 -28.47 25.60
C GLU A 373 -14.75 -27.36 26.15
N THR A 374 -14.53 -26.11 25.72
CA THR A 374 -15.44 -25.01 26.02
C THR A 374 -16.40 -24.80 24.84
N LYS A 375 -17.60 -25.37 24.96
CA LYS A 375 -18.73 -25.18 24.04
C LYS A 375 -19.47 -23.89 24.41
N ILE A 376 -19.13 -22.76 23.76
CA ILE A 376 -19.86 -21.49 23.92
C ILE A 376 -21.07 -21.48 22.98
N LEU A 377 -22.26 -21.50 23.58
CA LEU A 377 -23.56 -21.30 22.93
C LEU A 377 -23.82 -19.78 22.80
N LEU A 378 -23.79 -19.24 21.58
CA LEU A 378 -24.21 -17.86 21.30
C LEU A 378 -25.70 -17.84 20.92
N GLN A 379 -26.55 -17.41 21.85
CA GLN A 379 -27.90 -16.94 21.54
C GLN A 379 -27.83 -15.44 21.23
N ALA A 380 -28.27 -15.06 20.03
CA ALA A 380 -28.40 -13.68 19.60
C ALA A 380 -29.85 -13.20 19.81
N THR A 381 -30.01 -12.13 20.58
CA THR A 381 -31.26 -11.35 20.68
C THR A 381 -31.07 -10.03 19.94
N PRO A 382 -31.94 -9.62 19.00
CA PRO A 382 -31.81 -8.35 18.29
C PRO A 382 -32.46 -7.21 19.09
N ALA A 383 -31.74 -6.09 19.24
CA ALA A 383 -32.28 -4.83 19.74
C ALA A 383 -32.62 -3.88 18.58
N PRO A 384 -33.66 -3.02 18.71
CA PRO A 384 -34.26 -2.29 17.60
C PRO A 384 -33.57 -0.96 17.28
N ALA A 385 -33.63 -0.59 15.99
CA ALA A 385 -33.08 0.62 15.41
C ALA A 385 -33.78 1.89 15.94
N THR A 386 -32.99 2.85 16.40
CA THR A 386 -33.43 4.21 16.73
C THR A 386 -32.92 5.18 15.66
N ALA A 387 -33.86 5.95 15.10
CA ALA A 387 -33.64 6.91 14.04
C ALA A 387 -32.79 8.12 14.48
N SER A 388 -31.96 8.63 13.58
CA SER A 388 -31.16 9.85 13.77
C SER A 388 -31.76 11.00 12.95
N PRO A 389 -31.87 12.22 13.49
CA PRO A 389 -32.41 13.38 12.78
C PRO A 389 -31.34 14.13 11.96
N ALA A 390 -31.83 14.77 10.89
CA ALA A 390 -31.08 15.43 9.83
C ALA A 390 -30.30 16.68 10.27
N ALA A 391 -29.18 16.93 9.59
CA ALA A 391 -28.38 18.16 9.68
C ALA A 391 -28.72 19.14 8.54
N PRO A 392 -28.73 20.47 8.78
CA PRO A 392 -29.05 21.47 7.77
C PRO A 392 -27.83 21.93 6.93
N GLU A 393 -28.18 22.48 5.76
CA GLU A 393 -27.34 22.82 4.61
C GLU A 393 -26.32 23.95 4.81
N ALA A 394 -25.22 23.87 4.05
CA ALA A 394 -24.15 24.86 3.99
C ALA A 394 -24.43 25.98 2.97
N LYS A 395 -24.30 27.23 3.40
CA LYS A 395 -24.29 28.44 2.54
C LYS A 395 -22.97 28.56 1.76
N LYS A 396 -23.08 28.90 0.47
CA LYS A 396 -21.95 29.25 -0.41
C LYS A 396 -21.79 30.77 -0.47
N GLU A 397 -20.57 31.26 -0.33
CA GLU A 397 -20.15 32.64 -0.60
C GLU A 397 -19.21 32.67 -1.84
N PRO A 398 -19.16 33.78 -2.60
CA PRO A 398 -18.54 33.83 -3.92
C PRO A 398 -17.04 34.17 -3.90
N PHE A 399 -16.39 33.67 -4.94
CA PHE A 399 -14.97 33.79 -5.26
C PHE A 399 -14.66 35.17 -5.86
N VAL A 400 -13.77 35.94 -5.22
CA VAL A 400 -13.25 37.21 -5.77
C VAL A 400 -11.89 36.96 -6.42
N SER A 401 -11.82 37.19 -7.73
CA SER A 401 -10.59 37.16 -8.53
C SER A 401 -9.99 38.58 -8.53
N ILE A 402 -8.74 38.71 -8.09
CA ILE A 402 -7.96 39.96 -8.22
C ILE A 402 -6.86 39.74 -9.25
N LEU A 403 -6.96 40.53 -10.32
CA LEU A 403 -6.00 40.73 -11.40
C LEU A 403 -5.18 41.98 -11.08
N THR A 404 -3.86 41.86 -11.02
CA THR A 404 -2.85 42.93 -11.21
C THR A 404 -1.55 42.19 -11.60
N GLY A 405 -1.00 42.31 -12.82
CA GLY A 405 -0.28 43.46 -13.38
C GLY A 405 1.16 43.51 -12.82
N SER A 406 2.28 43.76 -13.50
CA SER A 406 2.67 44.08 -14.87
C SER A 406 4.21 44.15 -14.86
N SER A 407 4.92 43.63 -15.86
CA SER A 407 6.26 44.09 -16.34
C SER A 407 6.81 43.05 -17.32
N ALA A 408 6.66 43.23 -18.64
CA ALA A 408 7.53 44.01 -19.53
C ALA A 408 8.95 43.41 -19.65
N LEU A 409 9.23 42.70 -20.75
CA LEU A 409 10.49 42.78 -21.48
C LEU A 409 10.26 42.36 -22.95
N ALA A 410 10.84 43.18 -23.82
CA ALA A 410 10.62 43.23 -25.26
C ALA A 410 11.49 42.23 -26.03
N GLY A 411 11.07 41.84 -27.24
CA GLY A 411 11.99 41.30 -28.25
C GLY A 411 11.38 40.35 -29.27
N TYR A 412 11.20 40.87 -30.48
CA TYR A 412 11.08 40.18 -31.78
C TYR A 412 9.77 39.48 -32.17
N VAL A 413 9.15 40.12 -33.17
CA VAL A 413 8.01 39.67 -33.97
C VAL A 413 8.55 38.98 -35.23
N SER A 414 8.14 37.75 -35.48
CA SER A 414 8.18 37.14 -36.82
C SER A 414 6.78 36.68 -37.19
N SER A 415 6.24 37.38 -38.19
CA SER A 415 4.97 37.20 -38.87
C SER A 415 4.77 35.75 -39.37
N GLY A 416 3.64 35.15 -38.99
CA GLY A 416 3.15 33.88 -39.52
C GLY A 416 1.66 33.74 -39.21
N THR A 417 0.85 33.63 -40.27
CA THR A 417 -0.62 33.66 -40.29
C THR A 417 -1.31 32.69 -39.31
N LEU A 418 -2.10 33.23 -38.37
CA LEU A 418 -3.03 32.48 -37.52
C LEU A 418 -4.47 32.70 -38.02
N ALA A 419 -4.93 31.80 -38.89
CA ALA A 419 -6.33 31.64 -39.23
C ALA A 419 -6.91 30.46 -38.44
N GLY A 420 -7.87 30.76 -37.56
CA GLY A 420 -8.95 29.85 -37.14
C GLY A 420 -8.60 28.71 -36.18
N SER A 421 -9.14 28.77 -34.95
CA SER A 421 -9.92 27.69 -34.29
C SER A 421 -10.01 27.92 -32.77
N ALA A 422 -10.70 28.98 -32.34
CA ALA A 422 -11.16 29.12 -30.95
C ALA A 422 -12.58 28.54 -30.85
N ALA A 423 -12.73 27.21 -30.75
CA ALA A 423 -14.07 26.61 -30.61
C ALA A 423 -14.18 25.20 -29.97
N THR A 424 -13.15 24.63 -29.33
CA THR A 424 -13.29 23.25 -28.77
C THR A 424 -12.88 23.04 -27.32
N PHE A 425 -12.50 24.08 -26.57
CA PHE A 425 -12.05 23.90 -25.18
C PHE A 425 -13.12 24.01 -24.07
N PHE A 426 -14.41 24.25 -24.41
CA PHE A 426 -15.49 24.36 -23.40
C PHE A 426 -16.48 23.18 -23.35
N GLY A 427 -16.30 22.14 -24.18
CA GLY A 427 -17.21 20.97 -24.19
C GLY A 427 -16.93 19.91 -23.10
N GLY A 428 -15.70 19.83 -22.58
CA GLY A 428 -15.27 18.76 -21.66
C GLY A 428 -15.59 19.00 -20.17
N TRP A 429 -15.62 20.25 -19.72
CA TRP A 429 -15.75 20.58 -18.29
C TRP A 429 -17.20 20.45 -17.77
N LYS A 430 -18.20 20.63 -18.64
CA LYS A 430 -19.62 20.62 -18.26
C LYS A 430 -20.22 19.20 -18.15
N LEU A 431 -19.60 18.20 -18.77
CA LEU A 431 -20.02 16.79 -18.62
C LEU A 431 -19.50 16.16 -17.31
N TYR A 432 -18.35 16.62 -16.81
CA TYR A 432 -17.71 16.10 -15.60
C TYR A 432 -18.45 16.51 -14.31
N ASN A 433 -19.08 17.68 -14.28
CA ASN A 433 -19.76 18.21 -13.08
C ASN A 433 -21.26 17.86 -12.96
N ARG A 434 -21.86 17.11 -13.90
CA ARG A 434 -23.30 16.77 -13.85
C ARG A 434 -23.62 15.42 -13.19
N TYR A 435 -22.62 14.62 -12.80
CA TYR A 435 -22.82 13.25 -12.28
C TYR A 435 -22.77 13.09 -10.74
N LYS A 436 -22.89 14.19 -9.99
CA LYS A 436 -22.90 14.18 -8.51
C LYS A 436 -24.30 14.27 -7.86
N GLY A 437 -25.36 14.00 -8.61
CA GLY A 437 -26.72 13.89 -8.09
C GLY A 437 -27.17 12.43 -8.02
N ASP A 438 -27.42 11.93 -6.81
CA ASP A 438 -27.89 10.58 -6.50
C ASP A 438 -29.42 10.49 -6.76
N PRO A 439 -29.93 9.59 -7.63
CA PRO A 439 -31.37 9.51 -7.92
C PRO A 439 -32.14 8.47 -7.08
N TRP A 440 -31.57 7.94 -6.00
CA TRP A 440 -32.25 6.96 -5.15
C TRP A 440 -32.98 7.60 -3.98
N VAL A 441 -34.16 8.16 -4.26
CA VAL A 441 -35.25 8.25 -3.27
C VAL A 441 -36.49 7.66 -3.93
N ARG A 442 -36.86 6.43 -3.55
CA ARG A 442 -38.22 5.93 -3.75
C ARG A 442 -38.96 6.13 -2.42
N GLN A 443 -40.05 6.87 -2.48
CA GLN A 443 -41.10 6.89 -1.46
C GLN A 443 -41.64 5.47 -1.25
N ILE A 444 -41.96 5.15 0.00
CA ILE A 444 -42.87 4.08 0.38
C ILE A 444 -44.28 4.68 0.39
#